data_AF-A0AAX3EK57-F1
#
_entry.id   AF-A0AAX3EK57-F1
#
_cell.length_a   1.000
_cell.length_b   1.000
_cell.length_c   1.000
_cell.angle_alpha   90.00
_cell.angle_beta   90.00
_cell.angle_gamma   90.00
#
_symmetry.space_group_name_H-M   'P 1'
#
loop_
_entity.id
_entity.type
_entity.pdbx_description
1 polymer ?
#
loop_
_entity_poly.entity_id
_entity_poly.type
_entity_poly.pdbx_seq_one_letter_code
_entity_poly.pdbx_strand_id
1 'polypeptide(L)'
;MAPQTDKDRARKEQVFKKLRREILAARLKVTLDEQLNRKTSPAQKRLSEMKLPPITRSTVTPIKRTPNYAVKSQNQTGRRVAS
;
A
#
# COMPACT_ATOMS: atom_id res chain seq x y z
N MET A 1 11.91 -21.65 -5.48
CA MET A 1 10.46 -21.93 -5.40
C MET A 1 9.83 -20.92 -4.43
N ALA A 2 9.44 -19.73 -4.90
CA ALA A 2 8.53 -18.77 -4.22
C ALA A 2 8.28 -17.57 -5.16
N PRO A 3 7.02 -17.27 -5.51
CA PRO A 3 6.53 -15.89 -5.37
C PRO A 3 5.02 -15.78 -5.02
N GLN A 4 4.42 -16.78 -4.36
CA GLN A 4 2.98 -16.72 -4.05
C GLN A 4 2.63 -15.69 -2.96
N THR A 5 3.55 -15.43 -2.02
CA THR A 5 3.30 -14.62 -0.81
C THR A 5 3.00 -13.14 -1.07
N ASP A 6 3.58 -12.53 -2.11
CA ASP A 6 3.35 -11.12 -2.42
C ASP A 6 1.98 -10.87 -3.07
N LYS A 7 1.53 -11.79 -3.93
CA LYS A 7 0.21 -11.70 -4.57
C LYS A 7 -0.91 -11.83 -3.54
N ASP A 8 -0.74 -12.72 -2.57
CA ASP A 8 -1.70 -12.92 -1.49
C ASP A 8 -1.78 -11.70 -0.56
N ARG A 9 -0.62 -11.07 -0.27
CA ARG A 9 -0.57 -9.83 0.52
C ARG A 9 -1.30 -8.68 -0.17
N ALA A 10 -1.04 -8.48 -1.46
CA ALA A 10 -1.69 -7.43 -2.26
C ALA A 10 -3.21 -7.66 -2.36
N ARG A 11 -3.64 -8.91 -2.56
CA ARG A 11 -5.06 -9.27 -2.59
C ARG A 11 -5.75 -9.00 -1.25
N LYS A 12 -5.10 -9.35 -0.13
CA LYS A 12 -5.59 -9.10 1.22
C LYS A 12 -5.73 -7.61 1.51
N GLU A 13 -4.75 -6.79 1.08
CA GLU A 13 -4.80 -5.34 1.22
C GLU A 13 -5.97 -4.72 0.44
N GLN A 14 -6.21 -5.17 -0.80
CA GLN A 14 -7.36 -4.73 -1.59
C GLN A 14 -8.69 -5.07 -0.90
N VAL A 15 -8.83 -6.30 -0.39
CA VAL A 15 -10.04 -6.75 0.33
C VAL A 15 -10.24 -5.92 1.60
N PHE A 16 -9.20 -5.68 2.39
CA PHE A 16 -9.28 -4.90 3.63
C PHE A 16 -9.62 -3.43 3.35
N LYS A 17 -9.07 -2.85 2.29
CA LYS A 17 -9.41 -1.50 1.84
C LYS A 17 -10.88 -1.40 1.42
N LYS A 18 -11.38 -2.38 0.67
CA LYS A 18 -12.79 -2.43 0.28
C LYS A 18 -13.70 -2.54 1.51
N LEU A 19 -13.45 -3.52 2.37
CA LEU A 19 -14.28 -3.77 3.55
C LEU A 19 -14.32 -2.56 4.51
N ARG A 20 -13.19 -1.87 4.69
CA ARG A 20 -13.17 -0.58 5.41
C ARG A 20 -14.13 0.43 4.83
N ARG A 21 -14.09 0.63 3.51
CA ARG A 21 -14.92 1.63 2.82
C ARG A 21 -16.40 1.32 3.01
N GLU A 22 -16.78 0.05 2.91
CA GLU A 22 -18.15 -0.40 3.14
C GLU A 22 -18.62 -0.12 4.58
N ILE A 23 -17.80 -0.45 5.58
CA ILE A 23 -18.13 -0.18 6.99
C ILE A 23 -18.28 1.33 7.25
N LEU A 24 -17.39 2.16 6.70
CA LEU A 24 -17.48 3.61 6.86
C LEU A 24 -18.71 4.20 6.16
N ALA A 25 -19.03 3.72 4.95
CA ALA A 25 -20.23 4.12 4.24
C ALA A 25 -21.50 3.72 5.00
N ALA A 26 -21.52 2.52 5.60
CA ALA A 26 -22.62 2.06 6.43
C ALA A 26 -22.80 2.94 7.67
N ARG A 27 -21.71 3.29 8.38
CA ARG A 27 -21.76 4.23 9.52
C ARG A 27 -22.34 5.58 9.12
N LEU A 28 -21.82 6.17 8.04
CA LEU A 28 -22.30 7.45 7.54
C LEU A 28 -23.80 7.38 7.21
N LYS A 29 -24.22 6.32 6.51
CA LYS A 29 -25.63 6.15 6.15
C LYS A 29 -26.52 5.99 7.37
N VAL A 30 -26.12 5.19 8.37
CA VAL A 30 -26.89 5.04 9.62
C VAL A 30 -27.06 6.39 10.30
N THR A 31 -25.99 7.17 10.44
CA THR A 31 -26.06 8.50 11.05
C THR A 31 -26.97 9.45 10.26
N LEU A 32 -26.91 9.44 8.93
CA LEU A 32 -27.77 10.28 8.10
C LEU A 32 -29.24 9.84 8.17
N ASP A 33 -29.50 8.53 8.16
CA ASP A 33 -30.85 7.99 8.30
C ASP A 33 -31.44 8.40 9.66
N GLU A 34 -30.66 8.32 10.76
CA GLU A 34 -31.06 8.78 12.09
C GLU A 34 -31.39 10.28 12.10
N GLN A 35 -30.54 11.12 11.51
CA GLN A 35 -30.76 12.56 11.43
C GLN A 35 -32.00 12.94 10.60
N LEU A 36 -32.32 12.14 9.58
CA LEU A 36 -33.47 12.35 8.70
C LEU A 36 -34.73 11.61 9.17
N ASN A 37 -34.71 10.99 10.36
CA ASN A 37 -35.79 10.13 10.89
C ASN A 37 -36.23 9.03 9.90
N ARG A 38 -35.29 8.48 9.15
CA ARG A 38 -35.49 7.36 8.23
C ARG A 38 -35.14 6.04 8.89
N LYS A 39 -35.80 4.96 8.48
CA LYS A 39 -35.47 3.61 8.94
C LYS A 39 -34.23 3.10 8.22
N THR A 40 -33.20 2.76 8.98
CA THR A 40 -32.04 2.02 8.47
C THR A 40 -32.31 0.53 8.41
N SER A 41 -31.81 -0.14 7.38
CA SER A 41 -31.88 -1.60 7.27
C SER A 41 -31.07 -2.29 8.38
N PRO A 42 -31.56 -3.39 8.99
CA PRO A 42 -30.82 -4.16 9.99
C PRO A 42 -29.43 -4.61 9.52
N ALA A 43 -29.29 -4.94 8.23
CA ALA A 43 -28.01 -5.36 7.66
C ALA A 43 -26.97 -4.23 7.68
N GLN A 44 -27.40 -3.00 7.40
CA GLN A 44 -26.49 -1.85 7.42
C GLN A 44 -26.11 -1.42 8.83
N LYS A 45 -27.04 -1.57 9.79
CA LYS A 45 -26.74 -1.35 11.21
C LYS A 45 -25.71 -2.36 11.73
N ARG A 46 -25.86 -3.65 11.38
CA ARG A 46 -24.84 -4.66 11.70
C ARG A 46 -23.48 -4.34 11.06
N LEU A 47 -23.48 -3.87 9.82
CA LEU A 47 -22.26 -3.52 9.10
C LEU A 47 -21.56 -2.29 9.70
N SER A 48 -22.32 -1.28 10.15
CA SER A 48 -21.74 -0.08 10.77
C SER A 48 -21.08 -0.37 12.12
N GLU A 49 -21.62 -1.33 12.86
CA GLU A 49 -21.09 -1.79 14.16
C GLU A 49 -19.83 -2.67 14.03
N MET A 50 -19.46 -3.10 12.82
CA MET A 50 -18.26 -3.91 12.62
C MET A 50 -16.97 -3.14 12.93
N LYS A 51 -15.96 -3.85 13.44
CA LYS A 51 -14.60 -3.32 13.61
C LYS A 51 -13.96 -3.08 12.25
N LEU A 52 -13.25 -1.96 12.11
CA LEU A 52 -12.49 -1.68 10.90
C LEU A 52 -11.32 -2.68 10.78
N PRO A 53 -11.13 -3.32 9.61
CA PRO A 53 -9.93 -4.11 9.31
C PRO A 53 -8.65 -3.29 9.57
N PRO A 54 -7.45 -3.85 9.78
CA PRO A 54 -6.20 -3.09 10.05
C PRO A 54 -5.55 -2.49 8.78
N ILE A 55 -4.83 -1.36 8.89
CA ILE A 55 -4.19 -0.69 7.73
C ILE A 55 -2.90 -1.46 7.46
N THR A 56 -2.87 -2.26 6.41
CA THR A 56 -1.64 -2.89 5.98
C THR A 56 -0.86 -1.87 5.17
N ARG A 57 0.18 -1.26 5.75
CA ARG A 57 1.16 -0.53 4.93
C ARG A 57 1.94 -1.57 4.12
N SER A 58 1.86 -1.50 2.80
CA SER A 58 2.85 -2.18 1.96
C SER A 58 4.19 -1.53 2.27
N THR A 59 5.08 -2.31 2.89
CA THR A 59 6.47 -1.94 3.05
C THR A 59 7.10 -2.08 1.66
N VAL A 60 6.90 -1.08 0.80
CA VAL A 60 7.71 -0.95 -0.41
C VAL A 60 9.14 -0.85 0.10
N THR A 61 9.92 -1.91 -0.08
CA THR A 61 11.35 -1.84 0.13
C THR A 61 11.87 -0.76 -0.82
N PRO A 62 12.49 0.32 -0.34
CA PRO A 62 13.09 1.29 -1.23
C PRO A 62 14.11 0.53 -2.07
N ILE A 63 13.92 0.55 -3.40
CA ILE A 63 14.88 -0.01 -4.34
C ILE A 63 16.20 0.70 -4.02
N LYS A 64 17.16 -0.03 -3.43
CA LYS A 64 18.52 0.49 -3.25
C LYS A 64 19.07 0.69 -4.66
N ARG A 65 18.92 1.91 -5.19
CA ARG A 65 19.61 2.33 -6.41
C ARG A 65 21.10 2.24 -6.09
N THR A 66 21.75 1.15 -6.50
CA THR A 66 23.20 1.08 -6.55
C THR A 66 23.65 2.15 -7.56
N PRO A 67 24.40 3.17 -7.15
CA PRO A 67 24.89 4.13 -8.11
C PRO A 67 25.94 3.43 -8.99
N ASN A 68 25.63 3.26 -10.26
CA ASN A 68 26.56 2.81 -11.29
C ASN A 68 27.58 3.92 -11.55
N TYR A 69 28.62 4.03 -10.72
CA TYR A 69 29.82 4.83 -11.02
C TYR A 69 31.08 3.96 -11.08
N ALA A 70 31.03 2.88 -11.86
CA ALA A 70 32.25 2.19 -12.29
C ALA A 70 32.54 2.53 -13.76
N VAL A 71 32.78 3.81 -14.06
CA VAL A 71 33.45 4.19 -15.31
C VAL A 71 34.94 4.07 -15.05
N LYS A 72 35.55 3.02 -15.60
CA LYS A 72 37.00 2.81 -15.59
C LYS A 72 37.67 4.00 -16.31
N SER A 73 38.35 4.86 -15.55
CA SER A 73 39.31 5.82 -16.10
C SER A 73 40.63 5.09 -16.32
N GLN A 74 40.82 4.53 -17.52
CA GLN A 74 42.14 4.17 -18.03
C GLN A 74 42.61 5.34 -18.88
N ASN A 75 43.37 6.27 -18.30
CA ASN A 75 44.26 7.18 -19.01
C ASN A 75 45.40 7.59 -18.06
N GLN A 76 46.29 6.65 -17.77
CA GLN A 76 47.62 6.91 -17.24
C GLN A 76 48.64 6.20 -18.11
N THR A 77 49.22 6.91 -19.07
CA THR A 77 50.59 6.63 -19.52
C THR A 77 51.20 7.94 -20.00
N GLY A 78 51.65 8.74 -19.03
CA GLY A 78 52.77 9.63 -19.27
C GLY A 78 54.02 8.76 -19.39
N ARG A 79 54.65 8.73 -20.55
CA ARG A 79 56.04 8.25 -20.69
C ARG A 79 56.93 9.48 -20.85
N ARG A 80 57.93 9.50 -19.97
CA ARG A 80 58.85 10.58 -19.63
C ARG A 80 59.77 10.96 -20.79
N VAL A 81 60.23 12.21 -20.70
CA VAL A 81 61.45 12.79 -21.26
C VAL A 81 62.69 11.90 -21.15
N ALA A 82 63.52 11.93 -22.20
CA ALA A 82 64.98 11.72 -22.21
C ALA A 82 65.46 12.36 -23.54
N SER A 83 66.14 13.51 -23.47
CA SER A 83 67.61 13.67 -23.49
C SER A 83 68.20 13.53 -24.89
#